data_AF-A0A0R3R5J0-F1
#
_entry.id   AF-A0A0R3R5J0-F1
#
_cell.length_a   1.000
_cell.length_b   1.000
_cell.length_c   1.000
_cell.angle_alpha   90.00
_cell.angle_beta   90.00
_cell.angle_gamma   90.00
#
_symmetry.space_group_name_H-M   'P 1'
#
loop_
_entity.id
_entity.type
_entity.pdbx_description
1 polymer ?
#
loop_
_entity_poly.entity_id
_entity_poly.type
_entity_poly.pdbx_seq_one_letter_code
_entity_poly.pdbx_strand_id
1 'polypeptide(L)'
;MFGILDETGLLQYGQVFVQFTNDVFLKTPPKAAAKTIVKGFVLITKNPSIVAGDVRIFEAVDLPELRHLVDVVVFPQHGPRPHTDEMAGSDLDGDEYSVIWDDQMLFSHNEEPMDFSKLIRPPDILKEDEVVREMRRFYVEYVMQDSIGIIANAFLVNSDTFGIASDVCMSIAEKHSQSVDFPKTGQPPKPLVKEWSNGPDGKMIPPERPERWPDFMCKTHEPSYVSTRLVGQLFRRIRLIDDVLTITRAHETQSKVTVDPLLEYSGWESYENDATLNLIAYSAHIRALMDNYGIEDECQLYSGCFCKVRNRISDRDGDDMSQFNTSFIIERKLTNIFMCFRCNFFAEFGDFMSCTQQDDDLRNKDVIERRYCKYPTVEMKKKASAYYIVCYRKLC
;
A
#
# COMPACT_ATOMS: atom_id res chain seq x y z
N MET A 1 -8.47 3.10 16.32
CA MET A 1 -8.65 2.67 17.72
C MET A 1 -9.73 1.60 17.76
N PHE A 2 -9.57 0.52 18.52
CA PHE A 2 -10.63 -0.49 18.61
C PHE A 2 -11.87 0.06 19.34
N GLY A 3 -13.05 -0.32 18.89
CA GLY A 3 -14.30 -0.02 19.59
C GLY A 3 -14.57 -1.03 20.70
N ILE A 4 -15.10 -0.57 21.82
CA ILE A 4 -15.62 -1.42 22.90
C ILE A 4 -16.92 -0.84 23.48
N LEU A 5 -17.64 -1.67 24.23
CA LEU A 5 -18.88 -1.30 24.92
C LEU A 5 -18.58 -0.74 26.31
N ASP A 6 -19.34 0.27 26.72
CA ASP A 6 -19.40 0.70 28.12
C ASP A 6 -20.20 -0.32 28.96
N GLU A 7 -19.48 -1.19 29.67
CA GLU A 7 -20.09 -2.17 30.59
C GLU A 7 -20.65 -1.54 31.87
N THR A 8 -20.35 -0.27 32.15
CA THR A 8 -20.85 0.45 33.34
C THR A 8 -22.24 1.07 33.12
N GLY A 9 -22.65 1.28 31.86
CA GLY A 9 -23.92 1.90 31.50
C GLY A 9 -24.00 3.41 31.83
N LEU A 10 -22.86 4.09 32.00
CA LEU A 10 -22.80 5.49 32.39
C LEU A 10 -22.84 6.43 31.19
N LEU A 11 -22.25 6.05 30.05
CA LEU A 11 -22.30 6.83 28.81
C LEU A 11 -23.72 6.93 28.29
N GLN A 12 -24.15 8.16 27.98
CA GLN A 12 -25.44 8.42 27.34
C GLN A 12 -25.32 8.30 25.82
N TYR A 13 -26.46 8.08 25.16
CA TYR A 13 -26.53 8.12 23.71
C TYR A 13 -26.08 9.51 23.19
N GLY A 14 -25.17 9.51 22.21
CA GLY A 14 -24.47 10.67 21.71
C GLY A 14 -23.10 10.92 22.35
N GLN A 15 -22.75 10.18 23.40
CA GLN A 15 -21.48 10.32 24.12
C GLN A 15 -20.55 9.14 23.88
N VAL A 16 -19.24 9.40 23.94
CA VAL A 16 -18.18 8.40 23.88
C VAL A 16 -17.11 8.69 24.93
N PHE A 17 -16.33 7.68 25.29
CA PHE A 17 -15.09 7.88 26.05
C PHE A 17 -13.88 7.52 25.19
N VAL A 18 -12.90 8.42 25.12
CA VAL A 18 -11.67 8.21 24.35
C VAL A 18 -10.47 8.66 25.17
N GLN A 19 -9.54 7.73 25.38
CA GLN A 19 -8.27 7.99 26.05
C GLN A 19 -7.16 7.27 25.29
N PHE A 20 -6.06 7.96 25.03
CA PHE A 20 -4.93 7.39 24.29
C PHE A 20 -3.61 7.62 25.01
N THR A 21 -2.66 6.71 24.77
CA THR A 21 -1.27 6.82 25.16
C THR A 21 -0.56 7.82 24.27
N ASN A 22 0.15 8.79 24.84
CA ASN A 22 0.74 9.91 24.08
C ASN A 22 1.89 9.48 23.15
N ASP A 23 2.57 8.38 23.46
CA ASP A 23 3.65 7.84 22.64
C ASP A 23 3.16 6.67 21.78
N VAL A 24 2.92 6.96 20.50
CA VAL A 24 2.41 6.00 19.51
C VAL A 24 3.43 4.91 19.17
N PHE A 25 4.72 5.12 19.42
CA PHE A 25 5.76 4.12 19.15
C PHE A 25 5.86 3.05 20.23
N LEU A 26 5.21 3.29 21.37
CA LEU A 26 5.31 2.45 22.54
C LEU A 26 4.24 1.36 22.51
N LYS A 27 4.58 0.22 21.88
CA LYS A 27 3.65 -0.89 21.64
C LYS A 27 3.07 -1.56 22.90
N THR A 28 3.78 -1.48 24.03
CA THR A 28 3.37 -2.10 25.30
C THR A 28 3.47 -1.08 26.44
N PRO A 29 2.52 -0.14 26.54
CA PRO A 29 2.60 0.95 27.50
C PRO A 29 2.57 0.51 28.95
N PRO A 30 3.59 0.91 29.77
CA PRO A 30 3.53 0.67 31.20
C PRO A 30 2.38 1.49 31.81
N LYS A 31 1.91 1.09 33.00
CA LYS A 31 0.80 1.79 33.69
C LYS A 31 1.04 3.29 33.89
N ALA A 32 2.31 3.70 34.02
CA ALA A 32 2.75 5.08 34.22
C ALA A 32 2.96 5.86 32.91
N ALA A 33 2.73 5.26 31.74
CA ALA A 33 2.82 5.97 30.46
C ALA A 33 1.90 7.20 30.47
N ALA A 34 2.37 8.29 29.86
CA ALA A 34 1.58 9.51 29.73
C ALA A 34 0.37 9.25 28.83
N LYS A 35 -0.81 9.65 29.31
CA LYS A 35 -2.10 9.45 28.65
C LYS A 35 -2.84 10.78 28.56
N THR A 36 -3.64 10.92 27.51
CA THR A 36 -4.53 12.07 27.32
C THR A 36 -5.95 11.59 27.14
N ILE A 37 -6.88 12.23 27.86
CA ILE A 37 -8.32 12.01 27.71
C ILE A 37 -8.85 13.08 26.76
N VAL A 38 -9.54 12.65 25.71
CA VAL A 38 -10.19 13.56 24.76
C VAL A 38 -11.50 14.06 25.38
N LYS A 39 -11.80 15.35 25.21
CA LYS A 39 -13.02 15.99 25.69
C LYS A 39 -13.61 16.90 24.62
N GLY A 40 -14.93 17.01 24.57
CA GLY A 40 -15.64 17.84 23.59
C GLY A 40 -16.04 17.05 22.35
N PHE A 41 -16.40 17.75 21.28
CA PHE A 41 -16.91 17.09 20.07
C PHE A 41 -15.81 16.35 19.32
N VAL A 42 -16.11 15.13 18.91
CA VAL A 42 -15.24 14.27 18.13
C VAL A 42 -15.99 13.71 16.94
N LEU A 43 -15.33 13.67 15.79
CA LEU A 43 -15.81 12.99 14.60
C LEU A 43 -15.23 11.57 14.59
N ILE A 44 -16.10 10.59 14.44
CA ILE A 44 -15.76 9.17 14.42
C ILE A 44 -16.32 8.55 13.14
N THR A 45 -15.53 7.68 12.52
CA THR A 45 -15.96 6.90 11.36
C THR A 45 -15.27 5.54 11.32
N LYS A 46 -15.92 4.60 10.62
CA LYS A 46 -15.34 3.32 10.22
C LYS A 46 -15.04 3.34 8.72
N ASN A 47 -13.90 2.77 8.34
CA ASN A 47 -13.56 2.57 6.94
C ASN A 47 -14.02 1.19 6.45
N PRO A 48 -14.57 1.08 5.23
CA PRO A 48 -14.89 2.17 4.30
C PRO A 48 -16.20 2.90 4.66
N SER A 49 -16.25 4.23 4.46
CA SER A 49 -17.48 5.03 4.56
C SER A 49 -18.12 5.19 3.17
N ILE A 50 -19.35 4.72 3.01
CA ILE A 50 -20.07 4.63 1.73
C ILE A 50 -21.36 5.44 1.74
N VAL A 51 -21.80 5.96 2.88
CA VAL A 51 -22.87 6.97 2.95
C VAL A 51 -22.44 8.14 3.84
N ALA A 52 -23.12 9.29 3.69
CA ALA A 52 -22.81 10.47 4.48
C ALA A 52 -23.00 10.24 5.99
N GLY A 53 -23.99 9.42 6.38
CA GLY A 53 -24.26 9.06 7.77
C GLY A 53 -23.22 8.15 8.43
N ASP A 54 -22.28 7.57 7.67
CA ASP A 54 -21.24 6.71 8.24
C ASP A 54 -20.20 7.48 9.08
N VAL A 55 -20.15 8.80 8.89
CA VAL A 55 -19.27 9.70 9.63
C VAL A 55 -20.10 10.46 10.64
N ARG A 56 -19.76 10.32 11.92
CA ARG A 56 -20.59 10.81 13.02
C ARG A 56 -19.85 11.63 14.04
N ILE A 57 -20.49 12.68 14.53
CA ILE A 57 -20.08 13.51 15.64
C ILE A 57 -20.69 12.95 16.92
N PHE A 58 -19.83 12.79 17.92
CA PHE A 58 -20.17 12.43 19.29
C PHE A 58 -19.54 13.42 20.27
N GLU A 59 -20.03 13.45 21.50
CA GLU A 59 -19.41 14.18 22.59
C GLU A 59 -18.48 13.23 23.37
N ALA A 60 -17.17 13.49 23.33
CA ALA A 60 -16.20 12.82 24.18
C ALA A 60 -16.28 13.38 25.61
N VAL A 61 -16.59 12.50 26.57
CA VAL A 61 -16.74 12.86 27.98
C VAL A 61 -15.72 12.12 28.86
N ASP A 62 -15.31 12.76 29.96
CA ASP A 62 -14.37 12.18 30.92
C ASP A 62 -15.13 11.55 32.09
N LEU A 63 -15.17 10.23 32.10
CA LEU A 63 -15.76 9.42 33.17
C LEU A 63 -14.65 8.71 33.96
N PRO A 64 -14.46 9.00 35.26
CA PRO A 64 -13.44 8.37 36.09
C PRO A 64 -13.46 6.84 36.06
N GLU A 65 -14.65 6.25 35.99
CA GLU A 65 -14.89 4.81 35.94
C GLU A 65 -14.30 4.17 34.68
N LEU A 66 -14.21 4.92 33.57
CA LEU A 66 -13.72 4.42 32.28
C LEU A 66 -12.23 4.70 32.05
N ARG A 67 -11.54 5.46 32.91
CA ARG A 67 -10.12 5.84 32.74
C ARG A 67 -9.13 4.68 32.71
N HIS A 68 -9.56 3.50 33.14
CA HIS A 68 -8.76 2.28 33.02
C HIS A 68 -8.69 1.76 31.57
N LEU A 69 -9.63 2.16 30.72
CA LEU A 69 -9.68 1.87 29.28
C LEU A 69 -8.77 2.86 28.53
N VAL A 70 -7.82 2.35 27.77
CA VAL A 70 -6.80 3.13 27.07
C VAL A 70 -6.64 2.58 25.66
N ASP A 71 -6.39 3.46 24.69
CA ASP A 71 -6.13 3.12 23.28
C ASP A 71 -7.35 2.45 22.59
N VAL A 72 -8.54 2.71 23.13
CA VAL A 72 -9.85 2.24 22.65
C VAL A 72 -10.87 3.39 22.64
N VAL A 73 -11.93 3.23 21.86
CA VAL A 73 -13.13 4.07 21.88
C VAL A 73 -14.24 3.31 22.57
N VAL A 74 -14.84 3.92 23.58
CA VAL A 74 -15.93 3.30 24.34
C VAL A 74 -17.26 3.90 23.90
N PHE A 75 -18.18 3.03 23.49
CA PHE A 75 -19.52 3.37 23.04
C PHE A 75 -20.57 3.08 24.13
N PRO A 76 -21.69 3.83 24.16
CA PRO A 76 -22.73 3.65 25.15
C PRO A 76 -23.49 2.34 24.93
N GLN A 77 -23.91 1.71 26.03
CA GLN A 77 -24.75 0.52 25.99
C GLN A 77 -26.22 0.83 25.68
N HIS A 78 -26.67 2.05 25.97
CA HIS A 78 -28.07 2.46 25.86
C HIS A 78 -28.28 3.48 24.76
N GLY A 79 -29.41 3.35 24.06
CA GLY A 79 -29.81 4.26 22.98
C GLY A 79 -30.84 3.62 22.05
N PRO A 80 -31.41 4.40 21.12
CA PRO A 80 -32.34 3.89 20.11
C PRO A 80 -31.67 2.94 19.10
N ARG A 81 -30.37 3.10 18.86
CA ARG A 81 -29.57 2.31 17.92
C ARG A 81 -28.11 2.27 18.40
N PRO A 82 -27.36 1.16 18.26
CA PRO A 82 -25.94 1.14 18.59
C PRO A 82 -25.15 2.12 17.71
N HIS A 83 -24.29 2.96 18.29
CA HIS A 83 -23.49 3.91 17.51
C HIS A 83 -22.52 3.25 16.52
N THR A 84 -22.09 2.02 16.82
CA THR A 84 -21.26 1.23 15.91
C THR A 84 -22.04 0.89 14.63
N ASP A 85 -23.30 0.49 14.77
CA ASP A 85 -24.17 0.12 13.65
C ASP A 85 -24.55 1.35 12.79
N GLU A 86 -24.60 2.54 13.41
CA GLU A 86 -24.82 3.81 12.69
C GLU A 86 -23.65 4.19 11.77
N MET A 87 -22.46 3.61 11.96
CA MET A 87 -21.26 3.88 11.18
C MET A 87 -20.91 2.66 10.32
N ALA A 88 -21.35 2.62 9.06
CA ALA A 88 -21.05 1.55 8.11
C ALA A 88 -21.45 0.13 8.60
N GLY A 89 -22.50 0.01 9.43
CA GLY A 89 -22.98 -1.28 9.96
C GLY A 89 -21.95 -1.99 10.83
N SER A 90 -21.11 -1.23 11.55
CA SER A 90 -20.02 -1.77 12.37
C SER A 90 -20.52 -2.51 13.60
N ASP A 91 -19.70 -3.42 14.10
CA ASP A 91 -19.88 -4.05 15.40
C ASP A 91 -18.62 -3.90 16.27
N LEU A 92 -18.48 -4.78 17.26
CA LEU A 92 -17.43 -4.75 18.28
C LEU A 92 -16.63 -6.07 18.29
N ASP A 93 -16.50 -6.75 17.15
CA ASP A 93 -15.76 -8.02 17.02
C ASP A 93 -14.25 -7.86 16.73
N GLY A 94 -13.79 -6.61 16.62
CA GLY A 94 -12.43 -6.25 16.20
C GLY A 94 -12.37 -5.00 15.32
N ASP A 95 -13.49 -4.32 15.11
CA ASP A 95 -13.55 -3.12 14.29
C ASP A 95 -12.71 -1.95 14.84
N GLU A 96 -12.01 -1.29 13.91
CA GLU A 96 -11.22 -0.10 14.17
C GLU A 96 -11.92 1.17 13.69
N TYR A 97 -11.95 2.17 14.56
CA TYR A 97 -12.54 3.47 14.33
C TYR A 97 -11.46 4.55 14.20
N SER A 98 -11.67 5.47 13.26
CA SER A 98 -10.91 6.71 13.14
C SER A 98 -11.58 7.78 13.99
N VAL A 99 -10.86 8.35 14.95
CA VAL A 99 -11.35 9.42 15.83
C VAL A 99 -10.59 10.69 15.54
N ILE A 100 -11.32 11.77 15.24
CA ILE A 100 -10.80 13.07 14.85
C ILE A 100 -11.40 14.12 15.78
N TRP A 101 -10.57 14.82 16.54
CA TRP A 101 -10.96 15.91 17.44
C TRP A 101 -10.39 17.26 17.00
N ASP A 102 -10.07 17.39 15.70
CA ASP A 102 -9.69 18.67 15.09
C ASP A 102 -10.96 19.47 14.77
N ASP A 103 -11.13 20.61 15.45
CA ASP A 103 -12.27 21.52 15.29
C ASP A 103 -12.49 21.95 13.83
N GLN A 104 -11.44 22.00 13.00
CA GLN A 104 -11.56 22.37 11.59
C GLN A 104 -12.13 21.27 10.70
N MET A 105 -12.12 20.02 11.18
CA MET A 105 -12.67 18.86 10.47
C MET A 105 -14.06 18.46 10.96
N LEU A 106 -14.56 19.05 12.05
CA LEU A 106 -15.90 18.77 12.56
C LEU A 106 -16.98 19.25 11.59
N PHE A 107 -17.96 18.39 11.35
CA PHE A 107 -19.18 18.78 10.62
C PHE A 107 -20.12 19.59 11.52
N SER A 108 -21.14 20.18 10.92
CA SER A 108 -22.15 20.95 11.67
C SER A 108 -23.23 20.07 12.31
N HIS A 109 -23.45 18.86 11.78
CA HIS A 109 -24.48 17.92 12.23
C HIS A 109 -24.17 16.50 11.73
N ASN A 110 -24.92 15.53 12.26
CA ASN A 110 -24.93 14.15 11.78
C ASN A 110 -25.99 13.99 10.69
N GLU A 111 -25.60 13.34 9.60
CA GLU A 111 -26.52 12.86 8.57
C GLU A 111 -27.22 11.58 9.05
N GLU A 112 -28.36 11.26 8.44
CA GLU A 112 -29.11 10.05 8.80
C GLU A 112 -28.29 8.79 8.47
N PRO A 113 -28.10 7.86 9.42
CA PRO A 113 -27.38 6.63 9.18
C PRO A 113 -28.20 5.70 8.29
N MET A 114 -27.52 5.03 7.35
CA MET A 114 -28.17 4.03 6.50
C MET A 114 -28.67 2.85 7.33
N ASP A 115 -29.73 2.20 6.87
CA ASP A 115 -30.23 0.96 7.46
C ASP A 115 -29.40 -0.23 6.94
N PHE A 116 -28.64 -0.85 7.84
CA PHE A 116 -27.82 -2.03 7.57
C PHE A 116 -28.52 -3.33 8.00
N SER A 117 -29.84 -3.31 8.15
CA SER A 117 -30.64 -4.48 8.54
C SER A 117 -30.33 -5.67 7.65
N LYS A 118 -29.73 -6.69 8.27
CA LYS A 118 -29.32 -7.92 7.58
C LYS A 118 -30.53 -8.67 7.07
N LEU A 119 -30.49 -9.10 5.81
CA LEU A 119 -31.45 -10.05 5.28
C LEU A 119 -31.21 -11.41 5.96
N ILE A 120 -31.92 -11.67 7.05
CA ILE A 120 -31.82 -12.93 7.79
C ILE A 120 -32.44 -14.03 6.93
N ARG A 121 -31.59 -14.81 6.28
CA ARG A 121 -32.00 -16.05 5.60
C ARG A 121 -31.88 -17.23 6.58
N PRO A 122 -32.89 -18.10 6.68
CA PRO A 122 -32.72 -19.35 7.42
C PRO A 122 -31.62 -20.20 6.76
N PRO A 123 -30.75 -20.85 7.54
CA PRO A 123 -29.70 -21.70 6.98
C PRO A 123 -30.31 -22.88 6.22
N ASP A 124 -29.73 -23.20 5.07
CA ASP A 124 -30.12 -24.39 4.31
C ASP A 124 -29.72 -25.65 5.09
N ILE A 125 -30.67 -26.58 5.27
CA ILE A 125 -30.40 -27.88 5.87
C ILE A 125 -29.86 -28.80 4.78
N LEU A 126 -28.55 -29.03 4.80
CA LEU A 126 -27.86 -29.90 3.85
C LEU A 126 -27.67 -31.31 4.43
N LYS A 127 -27.78 -32.33 3.58
CA LYS A 127 -27.36 -33.70 3.93
C LYS A 127 -25.84 -33.80 3.84
N GLU A 128 -25.25 -34.71 4.61
CA GLU A 128 -23.80 -34.88 4.71
C GLU A 128 -23.13 -35.17 3.35
N ASP A 129 -23.81 -35.94 2.49
CA ASP A 129 -23.35 -36.26 1.13
C ASP A 129 -23.39 -35.08 0.15
N GLU A 130 -24.16 -34.03 0.46
CA GLU A 130 -24.30 -32.85 -0.38
C GLU A 130 -23.34 -31.71 0.00
N VAL A 131 -22.80 -31.72 1.22
CA VAL A 131 -21.94 -30.64 1.75
C VAL A 131 -20.77 -30.34 0.81
N VAL A 132 -20.04 -31.36 0.36
CA VAL A 132 -18.86 -31.17 -0.50
C VAL A 132 -19.25 -30.57 -1.85
N ARG A 133 -20.41 -30.95 -2.40
CA ARG A 133 -20.92 -30.41 -3.67
C ARG A 133 -21.30 -28.93 -3.51
N GLU A 134 -22.01 -28.59 -2.45
CA GLU A 134 -22.47 -27.22 -2.18
C GLU A 134 -21.29 -26.29 -1.87
N MET A 135 -20.28 -26.76 -1.13
CA MET A 135 -19.03 -26.01 -0.90
C MET A 135 -18.31 -25.68 -2.21
N ARG A 136 -18.19 -26.64 -3.14
CA ARG A 136 -17.59 -26.40 -4.46
C ARG A 136 -18.41 -25.42 -5.28
N ARG A 137 -19.75 -25.54 -5.26
CA ARG A 137 -20.63 -24.61 -5.95
C ARG A 137 -20.46 -23.19 -5.41
N PHE A 138 -20.51 -23.04 -4.09
CA PHE A 138 -20.35 -21.74 -3.44
C PHE A 138 -18.98 -21.12 -3.71
N TYR A 139 -17.91 -21.92 -3.72
CA TYR A 139 -16.58 -21.42 -4.07
C TYR A 139 -16.52 -20.86 -5.49
N VAL A 140 -17.09 -21.56 -6.48
CA VAL A 140 -17.15 -21.07 -7.86
C VAL A 140 -18.01 -19.82 -7.97
N GLU A 141 -19.16 -19.82 -7.30
CA GLU A 141 -20.08 -18.68 -7.28
C GLU A 141 -19.43 -17.44 -6.65
N TYR A 142 -18.74 -17.62 -5.52
CA TYR A 142 -17.99 -16.57 -4.84
C TYR A 142 -16.93 -15.96 -5.76
N VAL A 143 -16.10 -16.78 -6.40
CA VAL A 143 -15.04 -16.30 -7.32
C VAL A 143 -15.61 -15.52 -8.51
N MET A 144 -16.80 -15.90 -8.99
CA MET A 144 -17.43 -15.24 -10.15
C MET A 144 -18.14 -13.93 -9.78
N GLN A 145 -18.62 -13.80 -8.54
CA GLN A 145 -19.49 -12.71 -8.11
C GLN A 145 -18.80 -11.72 -7.15
N ASP A 146 -17.61 -12.04 -6.64
CA ASP A 146 -16.80 -11.12 -5.85
C ASP A 146 -16.48 -9.86 -6.67
N SER A 147 -17.22 -8.79 -6.37
CA SER A 147 -17.24 -7.55 -7.13
C SER A 147 -17.12 -6.33 -6.23
N ILE A 148 -16.73 -6.52 -4.97
CA ILE A 148 -16.70 -5.45 -3.96
C ILE A 148 -15.81 -4.27 -4.41
N GLY A 149 -14.64 -4.55 -4.98
CA GLY A 149 -13.75 -3.53 -5.52
C GLY A 149 -14.32 -2.80 -6.74
N ILE A 150 -15.14 -3.47 -7.56
CA ILE A 150 -15.81 -2.85 -8.71
C ILE A 150 -16.91 -1.90 -8.21
N ILE A 151 -17.70 -2.34 -7.22
CA ILE A 151 -18.77 -1.56 -6.60
C ILE A 151 -18.20 -0.33 -5.90
N ALA A 152 -17.12 -0.48 -5.11
CA ALA A 152 -16.46 0.62 -4.44
C ALA A 152 -15.88 1.66 -5.42
N ASN A 153 -15.26 1.20 -6.51
CA ASN A 153 -14.78 2.10 -7.57
C ASN A 153 -15.93 2.85 -8.26
N ALA A 154 -17.04 2.16 -8.55
CA ALA A 154 -18.22 2.78 -9.12
C ALA A 154 -18.82 3.84 -8.19
N PHE A 155 -18.88 3.56 -6.89
CA PHE A 155 -19.32 4.52 -5.87
C PHE A 155 -18.44 5.78 -5.85
N LEU A 156 -17.12 5.63 -5.87
CA LEU A 156 -16.18 6.75 -5.84
C LEU A 156 -16.36 7.69 -7.03
N VAL A 157 -16.60 7.16 -8.23
CA VAL A 157 -16.84 7.98 -9.43
C VAL A 157 -18.21 8.65 -9.42
N ASN A 158 -19.26 7.91 -9.05
CA ASN A 158 -20.61 8.47 -9.03
C ASN A 158 -20.78 9.52 -7.93
N SER A 159 -20.14 9.35 -6.77
CA SER A 159 -20.16 10.33 -5.68
C SER A 159 -19.43 11.62 -6.07
N ASP A 160 -18.34 11.53 -6.83
CA ASP A 160 -17.64 12.69 -7.39
C ASP A 160 -18.52 13.46 -8.40
N THR A 161 -19.19 12.73 -9.30
CA THR A 161 -19.99 13.27 -10.41
C THR A 161 -21.35 13.81 -9.94
N PHE A 162 -22.14 12.99 -9.25
CA PHE A 162 -23.54 13.26 -8.90
C PHE A 162 -23.73 13.64 -7.42
N GLY A 163 -22.71 13.45 -6.59
CA GLY A 163 -22.79 13.66 -5.14
C GLY A 163 -23.13 12.40 -4.38
N ILE A 164 -22.69 12.35 -3.12
CA ILE A 164 -22.86 11.18 -2.24
C ILE A 164 -24.34 10.90 -1.90
N ALA A 165 -25.17 11.94 -1.82
CA ALA A 165 -26.60 11.83 -1.51
C ALA A 165 -27.49 11.56 -2.74
N SER A 166 -26.90 11.22 -3.89
CA SER A 166 -27.68 10.91 -5.10
C SER A 166 -28.28 9.51 -5.04
N ASP A 167 -29.43 9.30 -5.69
CA ASP A 167 -30.14 8.01 -5.71
C ASP A 167 -29.25 6.87 -6.26
N VAL A 168 -28.38 7.17 -7.23
CA VAL A 168 -27.44 6.19 -7.78
C VAL A 168 -26.40 5.77 -6.75
N CYS A 169 -25.89 6.71 -5.95
CA CYS A 169 -24.92 6.42 -4.90
C CYS A 169 -25.56 5.61 -3.77
N MET A 170 -26.80 5.91 -3.40
CA MET A 170 -27.55 5.13 -2.41
C MET A 170 -27.81 3.70 -2.89
N SER A 171 -28.20 3.51 -4.16
CA SER A 171 -28.34 2.16 -4.77
C SER A 171 -27.02 1.39 -4.76
N ILE A 172 -25.90 2.06 -5.07
CA ILE A 172 -24.57 1.44 -5.02
C ILE A 172 -24.18 1.11 -3.57
N ALA A 173 -24.52 1.95 -2.59
CA ALA A 173 -24.25 1.72 -1.18
C ALA A 173 -24.97 0.47 -0.65
N GLU A 174 -26.23 0.26 -1.03
CA GLU A 174 -26.99 -0.97 -0.71
C GLU A 174 -26.30 -2.21 -1.27
N LYS A 175 -25.85 -2.15 -2.53
CA LYS A 175 -25.11 -3.24 -3.17
C LYS A 175 -23.75 -3.48 -2.52
N HIS A 176 -23.08 -2.42 -2.06
CA HIS A 176 -21.83 -2.53 -1.35
C HIS A 176 -22.02 -3.26 -0.01
N SER A 177 -23.02 -2.86 0.78
CA SER A 177 -23.37 -3.54 2.03
C SER A 177 -23.70 -5.01 1.81
N GLN A 178 -24.51 -5.33 0.78
CA GLN A 178 -24.81 -6.73 0.43
C GLN A 178 -23.55 -7.51 0.00
N SER A 179 -22.64 -6.87 -0.74
CA SER A 179 -21.38 -7.49 -1.17
C SER A 179 -20.45 -7.84 -0.01
N VAL A 180 -20.40 -7.00 1.04
CA VAL A 180 -19.60 -7.26 2.26
C VAL A 180 -20.14 -8.48 3.00
N ASP A 181 -21.47 -8.62 3.07
CA ASP A 181 -22.13 -9.72 3.76
C ASP A 181 -22.36 -10.96 2.89
N PHE A 182 -22.07 -10.92 1.59
CA PHE A 182 -22.21 -12.05 0.67
C PHE A 182 -21.49 -13.33 1.15
N PRO A 183 -20.23 -13.31 1.66
CA PRO A 183 -19.58 -14.51 2.19
C PRO A 183 -20.37 -15.18 3.32
N LYS A 184 -21.13 -14.40 4.10
CA LYS A 184 -21.88 -14.86 5.28
C LYS A 184 -23.32 -15.26 4.92
N THR A 185 -23.95 -14.52 4.01
CA THR A 185 -25.37 -14.68 3.64
C THR A 185 -25.58 -15.64 2.47
N GLY A 186 -24.55 -15.83 1.63
CA GLY A 186 -24.62 -16.61 0.41
C GLY A 186 -25.45 -15.97 -0.71
N GLN A 187 -25.84 -14.70 -0.57
CA GLN A 187 -26.57 -13.96 -1.61
C GLN A 187 -25.69 -12.85 -2.21
N PRO A 188 -25.38 -12.93 -3.51
CA PRO A 188 -24.62 -11.87 -4.17
C PRO A 188 -25.47 -10.62 -4.40
N PRO A 189 -24.85 -9.43 -4.43
CA PRO A 189 -25.54 -8.23 -4.87
C PRO A 189 -25.97 -8.35 -6.33
N LYS A 190 -27.05 -7.65 -6.70
CA LYS A 190 -27.43 -7.51 -8.11
C LYS A 190 -26.29 -6.80 -8.88
N PRO A 191 -26.03 -7.18 -10.14
CA PRO A 191 -25.04 -6.50 -10.97
C PRO A 191 -25.27 -4.99 -11.06
N LEU A 192 -24.18 -4.25 -11.28
CA LEU A 192 -24.25 -2.81 -11.50
C LEU A 192 -25.05 -2.48 -12.76
N VAL A 193 -25.97 -1.53 -12.65
CA VAL A 193 -26.78 -1.05 -13.77
C VAL A 193 -25.89 -0.30 -14.75
N LYS A 194 -25.97 -0.67 -16.04
CA LYS A 194 -25.11 -0.10 -17.10
C LYS A 194 -25.81 0.94 -17.96
N GLU A 195 -27.14 0.98 -17.93
CA GLU A 195 -27.95 1.84 -18.77
C GLU A 195 -28.74 2.84 -17.93
N TRP A 196 -29.08 3.97 -18.53
CA TRP A 196 -29.95 4.96 -17.92
C TRP A 196 -31.34 4.36 -17.70
N SER A 197 -31.94 4.66 -16.54
CA SER A 197 -33.28 4.15 -16.19
C SER A 197 -34.18 5.29 -15.72
N ASN A 198 -35.49 5.08 -15.79
CA ASN A 198 -36.46 6.04 -15.25
C ASN A 198 -36.77 5.65 -13.80
N GLY A 199 -36.53 6.58 -12.88
CA GLY A 199 -36.93 6.45 -11.50
C GLY A 199 -38.46 6.51 -11.32
N PRO A 200 -38.96 6.11 -10.14
CA PRO A 200 -40.39 6.11 -9.83
C PRO A 200 -41.03 7.51 -9.97
N ASP A 201 -40.25 8.57 -9.76
CA ASP A 201 -40.68 9.97 -9.88
C ASP A 201 -40.58 10.52 -11.31
N GLY A 202 -40.24 9.69 -12.30
CA GLY A 202 -40.01 10.09 -13.69
C GLY A 202 -38.67 10.81 -13.93
N LYS A 203 -37.82 10.94 -12.92
CA LYS A 203 -36.44 11.43 -13.07
C LYS A 203 -35.56 10.36 -13.70
N MET A 204 -34.67 10.74 -14.61
CA MET A 204 -33.67 9.82 -15.14
C MET A 204 -32.60 9.53 -14.07
N ILE A 205 -32.38 8.25 -13.80
CA ILE A 205 -31.34 7.74 -12.92
C ILE A 205 -30.13 7.36 -13.79
N PRO A 206 -28.93 7.90 -13.49
CA PRO A 206 -27.71 7.56 -14.22
C PRO A 206 -27.33 6.08 -14.01
N PRO A 207 -26.52 5.51 -14.92
CA PRO A 207 -26.00 4.15 -14.74
C PRO A 207 -25.08 4.11 -13.52
N GLU A 208 -25.14 3.01 -12.78
CA GLU A 208 -24.25 2.79 -11.64
C GLU A 208 -22.82 2.47 -12.11
N ARG A 209 -22.66 1.79 -13.26
CA ARG A 209 -21.35 1.64 -13.88
C ARG A 209 -20.96 2.96 -14.54
N PRO A 210 -19.84 3.59 -14.14
CA PRO A 210 -19.44 4.86 -14.71
C PRO A 210 -19.11 4.75 -16.21
N GLU A 211 -19.56 5.73 -16.99
CA GLU A 211 -19.22 5.86 -18.42
C GLU A 211 -17.88 6.57 -18.64
N ARG A 212 -17.45 7.36 -17.66
CA ARG A 212 -16.18 8.09 -17.66
C ARG A 212 -15.56 8.04 -16.27
N TRP A 213 -14.24 8.17 -16.20
CA TRP A 213 -13.47 8.05 -14.96
C TRP A 213 -12.81 9.38 -14.57
N PRO A 214 -12.71 9.72 -13.29
CA PRO A 214 -12.04 10.93 -12.86
C PRO A 214 -10.52 10.80 -13.03
N ASP A 215 -9.87 11.93 -13.25
CA ASP A 215 -8.42 12.06 -13.46
C ASP A 215 -7.59 11.44 -12.33
N PHE A 216 -8.08 11.53 -11.09
CA PHE A 216 -7.40 10.96 -9.92
C PHE A 216 -7.36 9.42 -9.88
N MET A 217 -8.15 8.73 -10.71
CA MET A 217 -8.10 7.26 -10.82
C MET A 217 -7.13 6.76 -11.89
N CYS A 218 -6.47 7.66 -12.63
CA CYS A 218 -5.40 7.34 -13.58
C CYS A 218 -5.74 6.24 -14.61
N LYS A 219 -7.00 6.14 -15.05
CA LYS A 219 -7.42 5.19 -16.09
C LYS A 219 -6.99 5.71 -17.47
N THR A 220 -5.92 5.15 -18.02
CA THR A 220 -5.32 5.58 -19.30
C THR A 220 -6.08 5.10 -20.54
N HIS A 221 -6.80 3.98 -20.44
CA HIS A 221 -7.47 3.32 -21.56
C HIS A 221 -8.99 3.57 -21.62
N GLU A 222 -9.52 4.37 -20.69
CA GLU A 222 -10.94 4.65 -20.55
C GLU A 222 -11.19 6.16 -20.72
N PRO A 223 -12.39 6.57 -21.18
CA PRO A 223 -12.77 7.98 -21.19
C PRO A 223 -12.62 8.59 -19.79
N SER A 224 -11.96 9.75 -19.70
CA SER A 224 -11.72 10.42 -18.42
C SER A 224 -12.19 11.87 -18.39
N TYR A 225 -12.38 12.40 -17.19
CA TYR A 225 -12.72 13.80 -16.92
C TYR A 225 -11.90 14.36 -15.76
N VAL A 226 -11.75 15.68 -15.71
CA VAL A 226 -11.06 16.37 -14.61
C VAL A 226 -12.05 16.61 -13.47
N SER A 227 -11.86 15.96 -12.32
CA SER A 227 -12.73 16.16 -11.16
C SER A 227 -12.56 17.57 -10.61
N THR A 228 -13.67 18.28 -10.41
CA THR A 228 -13.71 19.61 -9.79
C THR A 228 -13.80 19.54 -8.26
N ARG A 229 -14.01 18.35 -7.68
CA ARG A 229 -14.16 18.12 -6.23
C ARG A 229 -12.81 18.12 -5.52
N LEU A 230 -12.87 18.10 -4.18
CA LEU A 230 -11.69 18.17 -3.31
C LEU A 230 -10.67 17.06 -3.63
N VAL A 231 -11.11 15.81 -3.82
CA VAL A 231 -10.23 14.67 -4.13
C VAL A 231 -9.42 14.93 -5.41
N GLY A 232 -10.07 15.35 -6.49
CA GLY A 232 -9.39 15.71 -7.74
C GLY A 232 -8.42 16.89 -7.58
N GLN A 233 -8.80 17.91 -6.83
CA GLN A 233 -7.92 19.06 -6.54
C GLN A 233 -6.67 18.66 -5.75
N LEU A 234 -6.83 17.84 -4.72
CA LEU A 234 -5.73 17.32 -3.91
C LEU A 234 -4.81 16.44 -4.74
N PHE A 235 -5.37 15.50 -5.51
CA PHE A 235 -4.62 14.63 -6.41
C PHE A 235 -3.71 15.42 -7.35
N ARG A 236 -4.25 16.44 -8.03
CA ARG A 236 -3.46 17.25 -8.97
C ARG A 236 -2.37 18.06 -8.27
N ARG A 237 -2.63 18.60 -7.07
CA ARG A 237 -1.61 19.32 -6.28
C ARG A 237 -0.48 18.40 -5.82
N ILE A 238 -0.82 17.21 -5.34
CA ILE A 238 0.17 16.20 -4.92
C ILE A 238 0.98 15.75 -6.13
N ARG A 239 0.33 15.51 -7.28
CA ARG A 239 1.03 15.12 -8.51
C ARG A 239 2.02 16.19 -8.97
N LEU A 240 1.68 17.48 -8.86
CA LEU A 240 2.63 18.56 -9.16
C LEU A 240 3.87 18.53 -8.25
N ILE A 241 3.69 18.20 -6.96
CA ILE A 241 4.81 18.05 -6.02
C ILE A 241 5.67 16.84 -6.41
N ASP A 242 5.03 15.72 -6.74
CA ASP A 242 5.72 14.49 -7.18
C ASP A 242 6.51 14.71 -8.47
N ASP A 243 5.93 15.44 -9.44
CA ASP A 243 6.59 15.82 -10.68
C ASP A 243 7.83 16.68 -10.41
N VAL A 244 7.73 17.68 -9.52
CA VAL A 244 8.88 18.53 -9.13
C VAL A 244 9.96 17.69 -8.48
N LEU A 245 9.62 16.83 -7.53
CA LEU A 245 10.58 15.94 -6.86
C LEU A 245 11.27 15.01 -7.86
N THR A 246 10.52 14.48 -8.82
CA THR A 246 11.04 13.61 -9.87
C THR A 246 12.01 14.36 -10.78
N ILE A 247 11.66 15.58 -11.21
CA ILE A 247 12.53 16.42 -12.04
C ILE A 247 13.81 16.80 -11.28
N THR A 248 13.72 17.20 -10.01
CA THR A 248 14.89 17.55 -9.20
C THR A 248 15.83 16.36 -9.05
N ARG A 249 15.31 15.16 -8.74
CA ARG A 249 16.13 13.94 -8.68
C ARG A 249 16.83 13.65 -10.01
N ALA A 250 16.14 13.86 -11.13
CA ALA A 250 16.75 13.69 -12.46
C ALA A 250 17.85 14.72 -12.78
N HIS A 251 17.89 15.87 -12.09
CA HIS A 251 18.96 16.86 -12.24
C HIS A 251 20.14 16.61 -11.28
N GLU A 252 19.90 16.09 -10.08
CA GLU A 252 20.95 15.80 -9.09
C GLU A 252 21.95 14.72 -9.54
N THR A 253 21.52 13.82 -10.43
CA THR A 253 22.37 12.81 -11.09
C THR A 253 23.48 13.42 -11.98
N GLN A 254 23.49 14.74 -12.20
CA GLN A 254 24.53 15.43 -12.98
C GLN A 254 25.71 15.98 -12.15
N SER A 255 25.87 15.55 -10.89
CA SER A 255 27.08 15.90 -10.13
C SER A 255 28.33 15.35 -10.82
N LYS A 256 29.26 16.23 -11.24
CA LYS A 256 30.48 15.84 -11.96
C LYS A 256 31.31 14.90 -11.10
N VAL A 257 31.41 13.63 -11.50
CA VAL A 257 32.16 12.62 -10.75
C VAL A 257 33.66 12.93 -10.81
N THR A 258 34.30 13.07 -9.65
CA THR A 258 35.75 13.25 -9.53
C THR A 258 36.42 11.93 -9.20
N VAL A 259 37.40 11.54 -10.01
CA VAL A 259 38.21 10.33 -9.79
C VAL A 259 39.05 10.52 -8.52
N ASP A 260 39.03 9.54 -7.61
CA ASP A 260 39.88 9.53 -6.41
C ASP A 260 41.34 9.26 -6.81
N PRO A 261 42.27 10.20 -6.55
CA PRO A 261 43.68 10.01 -6.86
C PRO A 261 44.32 8.80 -6.15
N LEU A 262 43.77 8.33 -5.03
CA LEU A 262 44.30 7.17 -4.30
C LEU A 262 44.06 5.82 -5.01
N LEU A 263 43.11 5.80 -5.96
CA LEU A 263 42.76 4.62 -6.75
C LEU A 263 43.44 4.62 -8.13
N GLU A 264 44.28 5.62 -8.41
CA GLU A 264 45.14 5.68 -9.58
C GLU A 264 46.50 5.01 -9.30
N TYR A 265 46.85 4.00 -10.11
CA TYR A 265 48.12 3.29 -10.01
C TYR A 265 48.89 3.42 -11.32
N SER A 266 50.16 3.79 -11.24
CA SER A 266 51.00 4.03 -12.43
C SER A 266 51.08 2.81 -13.35
N GLY A 267 50.84 3.00 -14.65
CA GLY A 267 50.85 1.95 -15.66
C GLY A 267 49.53 1.19 -15.79
N TRP A 268 48.41 1.79 -15.38
CA TRP A 268 47.07 1.25 -15.59
C TRP A 268 46.66 1.27 -17.07
N GLU A 269 47.26 2.15 -17.88
CA GLU A 269 46.94 2.35 -19.29
C GLU A 269 47.12 1.07 -20.12
N SER A 270 48.01 0.16 -19.69
CA SER A 270 48.19 -1.13 -20.35
C SER A 270 46.93 -2.02 -20.34
N TYR A 271 46.02 -1.79 -19.38
CA TYR A 271 44.77 -2.53 -19.21
C TYR A 271 43.53 -1.72 -19.66
N GLU A 272 43.69 -0.54 -20.27
CA GLU A 272 42.55 0.33 -20.64
C GLU A 272 41.57 -0.33 -21.63
N ASN A 273 42.10 -1.04 -22.64
CA ASN A 273 41.27 -1.73 -23.63
C ASN A 273 40.46 -2.87 -23.00
N ASP A 274 41.11 -3.68 -22.14
CA ASP A 274 40.43 -4.74 -21.41
C ASP A 274 39.34 -4.19 -20.48
N ALA A 275 39.66 -3.13 -19.73
CA ALA A 275 38.71 -2.45 -18.86
C ALA A 275 37.51 -1.89 -19.62
N THR A 276 37.74 -1.32 -20.81
CA THR A 276 36.67 -0.77 -21.66
C THR A 276 35.74 -1.86 -22.17
N LEU A 277 36.27 -2.98 -22.64
CA LEU A 277 35.46 -4.11 -23.13
C LEU A 277 34.62 -4.72 -22.00
N ASN A 278 35.22 -4.91 -20.82
CA ASN A 278 34.52 -5.41 -19.64
C ASN A 278 33.43 -4.45 -19.17
N LEU A 279 33.67 -3.13 -19.19
CA LEU A 279 32.66 -2.13 -18.84
C LEU A 279 31.46 -2.18 -19.78
N ILE A 280 31.69 -2.25 -21.10
CA ILE A 280 30.61 -2.34 -22.10
C ILE A 280 29.76 -3.60 -21.86
N ALA A 281 30.42 -4.74 -21.67
CA ALA A 281 29.72 -6.00 -21.39
C ALA A 281 28.93 -5.92 -20.07
N TYR A 282 29.53 -5.38 -19.01
CA TYR A 282 28.88 -5.22 -17.71
C TYR A 282 27.61 -4.35 -17.80
N SER A 283 27.74 -3.17 -18.39
CA SER A 283 26.62 -2.24 -18.58
C SER A 283 25.52 -2.83 -19.46
N ALA A 284 25.85 -3.64 -20.47
CA ALA A 284 24.85 -4.34 -21.27
C ALA A 284 24.06 -5.38 -20.44
N HIS A 285 24.73 -6.13 -19.57
CA HIS A 285 24.06 -7.08 -18.66
C HIS A 285 23.18 -6.39 -17.63
N ILE A 286 23.63 -5.29 -17.04
CA ILE A 286 22.86 -4.50 -16.06
C ILE A 286 21.63 -3.85 -16.73
N ARG A 287 21.80 -3.21 -17.89
CA ARG A 287 20.67 -2.64 -18.64
C ARG A 287 19.66 -3.69 -19.05
N ALA A 288 20.10 -4.85 -19.54
CA ALA A 288 19.20 -5.94 -19.86
C ALA A 288 18.42 -6.43 -18.63
N LEU A 289 19.05 -6.45 -17.44
CA LEU A 289 18.35 -6.78 -16.20
C LEU A 289 17.32 -5.71 -15.82
N MET A 290 17.69 -4.43 -15.88
CA MET A 290 16.80 -3.31 -15.63
C MET A 290 15.61 -3.28 -16.57
N ASP A 291 15.84 -3.42 -17.88
CA ASP A 291 14.79 -3.40 -18.92
C ASP A 291 13.79 -4.56 -18.74
N ASN A 292 14.29 -5.76 -18.43
CA ASN A 292 13.44 -6.94 -18.19
C ASN A 292 12.46 -6.76 -17.03
N TYR A 293 12.86 -6.02 -15.99
CA TYR A 293 12.03 -5.77 -14.81
C TYR A 293 11.50 -4.33 -14.74
N GLY A 294 11.72 -3.51 -15.76
CA GLY A 294 11.30 -2.11 -15.79
C GLY A 294 11.85 -1.26 -14.64
N ILE A 295 13.07 -1.55 -14.18
CA ILE A 295 13.76 -0.79 -13.13
C ILE A 295 14.31 0.50 -13.76
N GLU A 296 14.02 1.65 -13.14
CA GLU A 296 14.34 2.96 -13.71
C GLU A 296 15.83 3.35 -13.53
N ASP A 297 16.48 2.93 -12.45
CA ASP A 297 17.86 3.33 -12.09
C ASP A 297 18.66 2.17 -11.48
N GLU A 298 19.97 2.12 -11.75
CA GLU A 298 20.92 1.20 -11.11
C GLU A 298 20.90 1.32 -9.58
N CYS A 299 20.65 2.50 -9.03
CA CYS A 299 20.53 2.72 -7.59
C CYS A 299 19.41 1.87 -6.96
N GLN A 300 18.28 1.73 -7.66
CA GLN A 300 17.17 0.88 -7.21
C GLN A 300 17.57 -0.60 -7.26
N LEU A 301 18.32 -0.99 -8.29
CA LEU A 301 18.84 -2.34 -8.47
C LEU A 301 19.82 -2.75 -7.34
N TYR A 302 20.76 -1.88 -6.96
CA TYR A 302 21.72 -2.18 -5.88
C TYR A 302 21.16 -2.02 -4.48
N SER A 303 20.20 -1.12 -4.26
CA SER A 303 19.57 -0.95 -2.94
C SER A 303 18.51 -2.00 -2.65
N GLY A 304 18.02 -2.72 -3.67
CA GLY A 304 16.86 -3.61 -3.56
C GLY A 304 15.54 -2.88 -3.31
N CYS A 305 15.54 -1.54 -3.39
CA CYS A 305 14.38 -0.69 -3.13
C CYS A 305 13.80 -0.18 -4.46
N PHE A 306 12.78 -0.88 -4.97
CA PHE A 306 12.21 -0.61 -6.29
C PHE A 306 10.96 0.28 -6.21
N CYS A 307 10.93 1.36 -6.98
CA CYS A 307 9.74 2.22 -7.11
C CYS A 307 8.66 1.57 -7.99
N LYS A 308 9.08 0.98 -9.11
CA LYS A 308 8.23 0.25 -10.06
C LYS A 308 8.96 -1.00 -10.51
N VAL A 309 8.23 -2.11 -10.62
CA VAL A 309 8.75 -3.37 -11.16
C VAL A 309 7.70 -3.94 -12.11
N ARG A 310 8.10 -4.17 -13.35
CA ARG A 310 7.34 -4.89 -14.38
C ARG A 310 7.67 -6.37 -14.31
N ASN A 311 6.79 -7.21 -14.86
CA ASN A 311 6.93 -8.67 -14.86
C ASN A 311 7.09 -9.26 -13.45
N ARG A 312 6.30 -8.75 -12.49
CA ARG A 312 6.19 -9.36 -11.16
C ARG A 312 5.68 -10.79 -11.31
N ILE A 313 6.19 -11.69 -10.47
CA ILE A 313 5.75 -13.09 -10.43
C ILE A 313 4.28 -13.15 -10.01
N SER A 314 3.89 -12.28 -9.07
CA SER A 314 2.50 -12.05 -8.68
C SER A 314 2.24 -10.57 -8.40
N ASP A 315 1.06 -10.08 -8.77
CA ASP A 315 0.60 -8.73 -8.39
C ASP A 315 0.40 -8.60 -6.87
N ARG A 316 0.29 -9.73 -6.15
CA ARG A 316 0.18 -9.82 -4.68
C ARG A 316 1.53 -9.99 -3.96
N ASP A 317 2.67 -9.95 -4.66
CA ASP A 317 4.02 -10.10 -4.08
C ASP A 317 4.31 -9.09 -2.95
N GLY A 318 3.61 -7.95 -2.89
CA GLY A 318 3.77 -6.96 -1.82
C GLY A 318 3.20 -7.39 -0.47
N ASP A 319 2.21 -8.30 -0.48
CA ASP A 319 1.53 -8.82 0.72
C ASP A 319 1.99 -10.25 1.06
N ASP A 320 2.67 -10.91 0.12
CA ASP A 320 3.11 -12.29 0.27
C ASP A 320 4.45 -12.33 1.02
N MET A 321 4.41 -12.76 2.29
CA MET A 321 5.59 -13.05 3.13
C MET A 321 6.36 -14.30 2.65
N SER A 322 6.27 -14.65 1.36
CA SER A 322 6.97 -15.78 0.78
C SER A 322 8.44 -15.41 0.55
N GLN A 323 9.34 -16.38 0.80
CA GLN A 323 10.79 -16.19 0.66
C GLN A 323 11.25 -16.04 -0.80
N PHE A 324 10.35 -16.16 -1.78
CA PHE A 324 10.64 -16.18 -3.21
C PHE A 324 9.85 -15.09 -3.94
N ASN A 325 10.09 -13.83 -3.56
CA ASN A 325 9.50 -12.70 -4.26
C ASN A 325 10.33 -12.31 -5.50
N THR A 326 9.74 -11.47 -6.35
CA THR A 326 10.42 -10.92 -7.54
C THR A 326 11.77 -10.26 -7.18
N SER A 327 11.87 -9.60 -6.01
CA SER A 327 13.10 -8.96 -5.54
C SER A 327 14.25 -9.93 -5.33
N PHE A 328 13.99 -11.10 -4.72
CA PHE A 328 15.01 -12.14 -4.51
C PHE A 328 15.56 -12.68 -5.83
N ILE A 329 14.73 -12.80 -6.87
CA ILE A 329 15.20 -13.21 -8.21
C ILE A 329 16.09 -12.14 -8.84
N ILE A 330 15.70 -10.87 -8.72
CA ILE A 330 16.49 -9.74 -9.22
C ILE A 330 17.85 -9.71 -8.53
N GLU A 331 17.86 -9.81 -7.20
CA GLU A 331 19.07 -9.88 -6.37
C GLU A 331 19.98 -11.03 -6.81
N ARG A 332 19.45 -12.26 -6.93
CA ARG A 332 20.23 -13.42 -7.37
C ARG A 332 20.79 -13.27 -8.79
N LYS A 333 20.06 -12.63 -9.70
CA LYS A 333 20.55 -12.32 -11.05
C LYS A 333 21.65 -11.27 -11.01
N LEU A 334 21.51 -10.23 -10.20
CA LEU A 334 22.53 -9.21 -9.98
C LEU A 334 23.82 -9.83 -9.42
N THR A 335 23.69 -10.68 -8.39
CA THR A 335 24.79 -11.46 -7.80
C THR A 335 25.51 -12.29 -8.86
N ASN A 336 24.78 -13.00 -9.73
CA ASN A 336 25.39 -13.81 -10.78
C ASN A 336 26.18 -12.98 -11.79
N ILE A 337 25.64 -11.81 -12.19
CA ILE A 337 26.36 -10.88 -13.06
C ILE A 337 27.63 -10.42 -12.36
N PHE A 338 27.52 -9.92 -11.13
CA PHE A 338 28.66 -9.46 -10.34
C PHE A 338 29.75 -10.53 -10.19
N MET A 339 29.36 -11.77 -9.87
CA MET A 339 30.27 -12.90 -9.74
C MET A 339 30.97 -13.26 -11.04
N CYS A 340 30.25 -13.25 -12.17
CA CYS A 340 30.83 -13.54 -13.48
C CYS A 340 32.01 -12.60 -13.79
N PHE A 341 31.80 -11.29 -13.61
CA PHE A 341 32.82 -10.28 -13.89
C PHE A 341 33.98 -10.31 -12.87
N ARG A 342 33.71 -10.63 -11.59
CA ARG A 342 34.78 -10.85 -10.61
C ARG A 342 35.63 -12.07 -10.95
N CYS A 343 35.02 -13.18 -11.32
CA CYS A 343 35.74 -14.36 -11.76
C CYS A 343 36.60 -14.06 -13.00
N ASN A 344 36.06 -13.32 -13.97
CA ASN A 344 36.81 -12.91 -15.15
C ASN A 344 38.03 -12.04 -14.80
N PHE A 345 37.88 -11.11 -13.86
CA PHE A 345 38.99 -10.27 -13.39
C PHE A 345 40.16 -11.10 -12.83
N PHE A 346 39.86 -12.12 -12.00
CA PHE A 346 40.87 -12.94 -11.32
C PHE A 346 41.35 -14.16 -12.12
N ALA A 347 40.71 -14.50 -13.23
CA ALA A 347 41.06 -15.67 -14.05
C ALA A 347 42.54 -15.66 -14.50
N GLU A 348 43.07 -14.49 -14.80
CA GLU A 348 44.48 -14.31 -15.22
C GLU A 348 45.50 -14.45 -14.07
N PHE A 349 45.04 -14.52 -12.82
CA PHE A 349 45.88 -14.47 -11.63
C PHE A 349 45.80 -15.71 -10.73
N GLY A 350 45.09 -16.76 -11.17
CA GLY A 350 44.97 -18.03 -10.44
C GLY A 350 43.62 -18.30 -9.79
N ASP A 351 42.57 -17.60 -10.22
CA ASP A 351 41.16 -17.70 -9.82
C ASP A 351 40.71 -16.84 -8.64
N PHE A 352 39.41 -16.50 -8.64
CA PHE A 352 38.76 -15.67 -7.63
C PHE A 352 38.95 -16.20 -6.21
N MET A 353 38.80 -17.51 -6.01
CA MET A 353 38.84 -18.12 -4.68
C MET A 353 40.24 -18.14 -4.07
N SER A 354 41.29 -18.24 -4.89
CA SER A 354 42.68 -18.26 -4.42
C SER A 354 43.21 -16.84 -4.14
N CYS A 355 42.77 -15.86 -4.95
CA CYS A 355 43.24 -14.48 -4.87
C CYS A 355 42.54 -13.65 -3.78
N THR A 356 41.46 -14.17 -3.20
CA THR A 356 40.63 -13.43 -2.24
C THR A 356 40.42 -14.20 -0.95
N GLN A 357 40.27 -13.48 0.16
CA GLN A 357 39.96 -14.00 1.48
C GLN A 357 38.58 -13.50 1.91
N GLN A 358 37.90 -14.27 2.76
CA GLN A 358 36.60 -13.89 3.28
C GLN A 358 36.73 -12.69 4.23
N ASP A 359 35.77 -11.78 4.16
CA ASP A 359 35.60 -10.71 5.14
C ASP A 359 34.95 -11.28 6.41
N ASP A 360 35.64 -11.20 7.56
CA ASP A 360 35.23 -11.82 8.83
C ASP A 360 34.21 -10.98 9.63
N ASP A 361 33.62 -9.92 9.04
CA ASP A 361 32.59 -9.11 9.72
C ASP A 361 31.26 -9.90 9.86
N LEU A 362 31.05 -10.46 11.05
CA LEU A 362 29.97 -11.37 11.49
C LEU A 362 28.52 -10.84 11.38
N ARG A 363 28.31 -9.65 10.78
CA ARG A 363 27.00 -8.99 10.74
C ARG A 363 26.17 -9.27 9.48
N ASN A 364 26.74 -9.88 8.44
CA ASN A 364 26.05 -10.10 7.15
C ASN A 364 26.06 -11.57 6.72
N LYS A 365 24.95 -12.03 6.15
CA LYS A 365 24.71 -13.44 5.77
C LYS A 365 25.26 -13.83 4.38
N ASP A 366 25.66 -12.87 3.54
CA ASP A 366 26.14 -13.15 2.17
C ASP A 366 27.65 -13.33 2.09
N VAL A 367 28.07 -14.55 2.43
CA VAL A 367 29.47 -14.99 2.60
C VAL A 367 30.28 -14.99 1.29
N ILE A 368 29.63 -15.09 0.13
CA ILE A 368 30.34 -15.27 -1.16
C ILE A 368 30.73 -13.91 -1.77
N GLU A 369 29.91 -12.87 -1.58
CA GLU A 369 30.10 -11.56 -2.23
C GLU A 369 31.20 -10.71 -1.59
N ARG A 370 31.34 -10.76 -0.27
CA ARG A 370 32.34 -9.98 0.48
C ARG A 370 33.64 -10.75 0.67
N ARG A 371 34.40 -10.85 -0.41
CA ARG A 371 35.79 -11.31 -0.39
C ARG A 371 36.74 -10.19 -0.85
N TYR A 372 37.86 -10.03 -0.16
CA TYR A 372 38.85 -8.99 -0.47
C TYR A 372 40.22 -9.59 -0.78
N CYS A 373 41.03 -8.88 -1.57
CA CYS A 373 42.40 -9.26 -1.85
C CYS A 373 43.34 -8.56 -0.86
N LYS A 374 43.91 -9.31 0.09
CA LYS A 374 44.77 -8.75 1.15
C LYS A 374 46.13 -8.27 0.62
N TYR A 375 46.68 -8.97 -0.37
CA TYR A 375 48.01 -8.71 -0.91
C TYR A 375 47.98 -8.72 -2.46
N PRO A 376 47.42 -7.67 -3.09
CA PRO A 376 47.33 -7.62 -4.54
C PRO A 376 48.70 -7.43 -5.19
N THR A 377 48.96 -8.18 -6.27
CA THR A 377 50.18 -8.03 -7.08
C THR A 377 50.19 -6.68 -7.81
N VAL A 378 51.34 -6.27 -8.32
CA VAL A 378 51.48 -5.03 -9.08
C VAL A 378 50.54 -5.01 -10.30
N GLU A 379 50.43 -6.12 -11.02
CA GLU A 379 49.55 -6.24 -12.19
C GLU A 379 48.07 -6.21 -11.81
N MET A 380 47.68 -6.82 -10.68
CA MET A 380 46.31 -6.68 -10.14
C MET A 380 45.97 -5.23 -9.81
N LYS A 381 46.90 -4.48 -9.21
CA LYS A 381 46.69 -3.06 -8.88
C LYS A 381 46.51 -2.20 -10.13
N LYS A 382 47.33 -2.43 -11.16
CA LYS A 382 47.20 -1.75 -12.47
C LYS A 382 45.84 -2.04 -13.12
N LYS A 383 45.44 -3.32 -13.18
CA LYS A 383 44.15 -3.73 -13.78
C LYS A 383 42.97 -3.15 -13.00
N ALA A 384 42.99 -3.22 -11.66
CA ALA A 384 41.95 -2.63 -10.82
C ALA A 384 41.83 -1.11 -10.99
N SER A 385 42.97 -0.41 -11.05
CA SER A 385 43.01 1.03 -11.30
C SER A 385 42.45 1.37 -12.69
N ALA A 386 42.77 0.58 -13.72
CA ALA A 386 42.20 0.76 -15.06
C ALA A 386 40.66 0.62 -15.06
N TYR A 387 40.12 -0.38 -14.36
CA TYR A 387 38.67 -0.59 -14.26
C TYR A 387 37.98 0.58 -13.55
N TYR A 388 38.59 1.09 -12.46
CA TYR A 388 38.09 2.26 -11.75
C TYR A 388 38.11 3.51 -12.63
N ILE A 389 39.24 3.83 -13.24
CA ILE A 389 39.42 5.05 -14.04
C ILE A 389 38.52 5.03 -15.27
N VAL A 390 38.46 3.92 -16.00
CA VAL A 390 37.63 3.81 -17.21
C VAL A 390 36.13 3.96 -16.88
N CYS A 391 35.68 3.38 -15.77
CA CYS A 391 34.30 3.53 -15.29
C CYS A 391 33.96 5.02 -15.05
N TYR A 392 34.77 5.72 -14.25
CA TYR A 392 34.44 7.06 -13.79
C TYR A 392 34.87 8.20 -14.74
N ARG A 393 35.80 7.97 -15.69
CA ARG A 393 36.16 8.96 -16.72
C ARG A 393 35.24 8.96 -17.93
N LYS A 394 34.73 7.80 -18.37
CA LYS A 394 33.90 7.70 -19.59
C LYS A 394 32.40 7.93 -19.35
N LEU A 395 31.98 8.08 -18.10
CA LEU A 395 30.62 8.48 -17.71
C LEU A 395 30.42 10.02 -17.69
N CYS A 396 31.41 10.81 -18.10
CA CYS A 396 31.32 12.27 -18.26
C CYS A 396 31.00 12.70 -19.68
#